data_AF-A0AAW0JD80-F1
#
_entry.id   AF-A0AAW0JD80-F1
#
_cell.length_a   1.000
_cell.length_b   1.000
_cell.length_c   1.000
_cell.angle_alpha   90.00
_cell.angle_beta   90.00
_cell.angle_gamma   90.00
#
_symmetry.space_group_name_H-M   'P 1'
#
loop_
_entity.id
_entity.type
_entity.pdbx_description
1 polymer ?
#
loop_
_entity_poly.entity_id
_entity_poly.type
_entity_poly.pdbx_seq_one_letter_code
_entity_poly.pdbx_strand_id
1 'polypeptide(L)'
;MTSFDGKLEKRLKDREFEKQIQEAGSRLLNPPSSVDDPLTLLDKVENLLAYVEQEPSKSMQDALLPLVKALITNKLLRHVEIGVKVSVVSCIIEITRITTPDAPYKYEQIKVIF
;
A
#
# COMPACT_ATOMS: atom_id res chain seq x y z
N MET A 1 8.18 8.77 -34.04
CA MET A 1 7.27 7.63 -33.83
C MET A 1 7.60 6.87 -32.53
N THR A 2 8.02 7.56 -31.46
CA THR A 2 8.64 6.95 -30.26
C THR A 2 8.10 7.47 -28.92
N SER A 3 7.17 8.45 -28.92
CA SER A 3 6.63 9.05 -27.69
C SER A 3 5.30 8.42 -27.24
N PHE A 4 4.53 7.84 -28.16
CA PHE A 4 3.22 7.24 -27.86
C PHE A 4 3.35 5.86 -27.20
N ASP A 5 4.29 5.04 -27.68
CA ASP A 5 4.56 3.69 -27.17
C ASP A 5 5.04 3.73 -25.70
N GLY A 6 6.01 4.59 -25.38
CA GLY A 6 6.51 4.73 -24.01
C GLY A 6 5.47 5.25 -23.01
N LYS A 7 4.51 6.08 -23.47
CA LYS A 7 3.39 6.52 -22.62
C LYS A 7 2.39 5.40 -22.36
N LEU A 8 2.14 4.54 -23.34
CA LEU A 8 1.25 3.40 -23.17
C LEU A 8 1.86 2.34 -22.25
N GLU A 9 3.14 2.04 -22.42
CA GLU A 9 3.89 1.11 -21.56
C GLU A 9 3.89 1.58 -20.10
N LYS A 10 4.17 2.86 -19.84
CA LYS A 10 4.08 3.43 -18.49
C LYS A 10 2.69 3.20 -17.89
N ARG A 11 1.62 3.52 -18.63
CA ARG A 11 0.23 3.35 -18.16
C ARG A 11 -0.16 1.89 -17.91
N LEU A 12 0.39 0.94 -18.66
CA LEU A 12 0.14 -0.48 -18.41
C LEU A 12 0.85 -0.94 -17.14
N LYS A 13 2.10 -0.49 -16.95
CA LYS A 13 2.87 -0.77 -15.74
C LYS A 13 2.19 -0.19 -14.50
N ASP A 14 1.71 1.05 -14.57
CA ASP A 14 0.99 1.70 -13.48
C ASP A 14 -0.25 0.91 -13.08
N ARG A 15 -1.07 0.46 -14.05
CA ARG A 15 -2.26 -0.36 -13.76
C ARG A 15 -1.93 -1.71 -13.14
N GLU A 16 -0.83 -2.33 -13.56
CA GLU A 16 -0.39 -3.59 -12.99
C GLU A 16 0.08 -3.40 -11.54
N PHE A 17 0.81 -2.31 -11.25
CA PHE A 17 1.14 -1.93 -9.88
C PHE A 17 -0.10 -1.66 -9.02
N GLU A 18 -1.05 -0.88 -9.53
CA GLU A 18 -2.33 -0.61 -8.84
C GLU A 18 -3.03 -1.91 -8.46
N LYS A 19 -3.13 -2.85 -9.42
CA LYS A 19 -3.76 -4.16 -9.18
C LYS A 19 -3.03 -4.97 -8.11
N GLN A 20 -1.69 -5.02 -8.16
CA GLN A 20 -0.90 -5.76 -7.18
C GLN A 20 -1.00 -5.17 -5.77
N ILE A 21 -0.99 -3.84 -5.64
CA ILE A 21 -1.17 -3.15 -4.35
C ILE A 21 -2.58 -3.43 -3.81
N GLN A 22 -3.60 -3.29 -4.66
CA GLN A 22 -4.99 -3.52 -4.26
C GLN A 22 -5.22 -4.97 -3.80
N GLU A 23 -4.67 -5.95 -4.54
CA GLU A 23 -4.77 -7.36 -4.20
C GLU A 23 -4.06 -7.66 -2.88
N ALA A 24 -2.81 -7.21 -2.72
CA ALA A 24 -2.05 -7.44 -1.50
C ALA A 24 -2.71 -6.78 -0.28
N GLY A 25 -3.17 -5.54 -0.41
CA GLY A 25 -3.94 -4.85 0.63
C GLY A 25 -5.23 -5.57 1.00
N SER A 26 -5.96 -6.09 0.01
CA SER A 26 -7.19 -6.86 0.24
C SER A 26 -6.92 -8.17 0.98
N ARG A 27 -5.82 -8.85 0.65
CA ARG A 27 -5.36 -10.08 1.32
C ARG A 27 -4.87 -9.81 2.74
N LEU A 28 -4.22 -8.68 3.02
CA LEU A 28 -3.88 -8.28 4.39
C LEU A 28 -5.13 -7.93 5.21
N LEU A 29 -6.09 -7.24 4.60
CA LEU A 29 -7.33 -6.83 5.26
C LEU A 29 -8.25 -8.01 5.58
N ASN A 30 -8.44 -8.89 4.58
CA ASN A 30 -9.31 -10.06 4.66
C ASN A 30 -8.57 -11.30 4.14
N PRO A 31 -7.68 -11.88 4.95
CA PRO A 31 -6.86 -13.00 4.49
C PRO A 31 -7.72 -14.24 4.22
N PRO A 32 -7.49 -14.93 3.08
CA PRO A 32 -8.16 -16.20 2.79
C PRO A 32 -7.76 -17.26 3.82
N SER A 33 -8.57 -18.31 3.99
CA SER A 33 -8.32 -19.38 4.98
C SER A 33 -6.97 -20.09 4.79
N SER A 34 -6.43 -20.11 3.57
CA SER A 34 -5.04 -20.44 3.26
C SER A 34 -4.20 -19.16 3.27
N VAL A 35 -3.73 -18.76 4.45
CA VAL A 35 -2.99 -17.50 4.62
C VAL A 35 -1.54 -17.68 4.14
N ASP A 36 -1.09 -16.86 3.18
CA ASP A 36 0.34 -16.61 2.97
C ASP A 36 0.87 -15.89 4.21
N ASP A 37 2.08 -16.22 4.66
CA ASP A 37 2.74 -15.56 5.80
C ASP A 37 2.59 -14.03 5.72
N PRO A 38 1.94 -13.37 6.72
CA PRO A 38 1.75 -11.93 6.74
C PRO A 38 3.03 -11.15 6.49
N LEU A 39 4.18 -11.66 6.93
CA LEU A 39 5.47 -11.01 6.71
C LEU A 39 5.84 -10.97 5.23
N THR A 40 5.72 -12.10 4.52
CA THR A 40 5.96 -12.18 3.07
C THR A 40 5.08 -11.21 2.28
N LEU A 41 3.82 -11.07 2.70
CA LEU A 41 2.88 -10.15 2.04
C LEU A 41 3.22 -8.68 2.33
N LEU A 42 3.67 -8.36 3.54
CA LEU A 42 4.12 -7.02 3.91
C LEU A 42 5.41 -6.63 3.17
N ASP A 43 6.37 -7.55 3.04
CA ASP A 43 7.60 -7.30 2.28
C ASP A 43 7.29 -7.02 0.80
N LYS A 44 6.33 -7.77 0.21
CA LYS A 44 5.85 -7.48 -1.15
C LYS A 44 5.23 -6.08 -1.23
N VAL A 45 4.41 -5.70 -0.26
CA VAL A 45 3.76 -4.39 -0.22
C VAL A 45 4.79 -3.27 -0.11
N GLU A 46 5.76 -3.38 0.80
CA GLU A 46 6.82 -2.39 0.99
C GLU A 46 7.56 -2.14 -0.33
N ASN A 47 7.95 -3.22 -1.02
CA ASN A 47 8.60 -3.13 -2.34
C ASN A 47 7.72 -2.43 -3.37
N LEU A 48 6.41 -2.68 -3.40
CA LEU A 48 5.48 -2.00 -4.31
C LEU A 48 5.37 -0.50 -3.98
N LEU A 49 5.23 -0.16 -2.70
CA LEU A 49 5.10 1.22 -2.24
C LEU A 49 6.33 2.07 -2.55
N ALA A 50 7.53 1.48 -2.51
CA ALA A 50 8.78 2.17 -2.83
C ALA A 50 8.80 2.77 -4.26
N TYR A 51 8.01 2.21 -5.20
CA TYR A 51 7.90 2.71 -6.57
C TYR A 51 6.77 3.71 -6.78
N VAL A 52 5.92 3.94 -5.77
CA VAL A 52 4.83 4.90 -5.88
C VAL A 52 5.38 6.30 -5.61
N GLU A 53 5.26 7.16 -6.63
CA GLU A 53 5.65 8.56 -6.52
C GLU A 53 4.70 9.35 -5.59
N GLN A 54 5.15 10.53 -5.18
CA GLN A 54 4.30 11.46 -4.44
C GLN A 54 3.13 11.94 -5.30
N GLU A 55 2.04 12.35 -4.64
CA GLU A 55 0.82 12.81 -5.31
C GLU A 55 0.30 11.79 -6.36
N PRO A 56 0.07 10.53 -5.95
CA PRO A 56 -0.32 9.49 -6.89
C PRO A 56 -1.66 9.80 -7.55
N SER A 57 -1.88 9.22 -8.73
CA SER A 57 -3.16 9.31 -9.45
C SER A 57 -4.33 8.86 -8.57
N LYS A 58 -5.54 9.33 -8.88
CA LYS A 58 -6.74 8.90 -8.14
C LYS A 58 -6.94 7.39 -8.16
N SER A 59 -6.67 6.73 -9.28
CA SER A 59 -6.74 5.26 -9.39
C SER A 59 -5.76 4.56 -8.45
N MET A 60 -4.54 5.08 -8.31
CA MET A 60 -3.56 4.57 -7.37
C MET A 60 -3.97 4.84 -5.91
N GLN A 61 -4.53 6.01 -5.60
CA GLN A 61 -5.08 6.29 -4.27
C GLN A 61 -6.21 5.31 -3.89
N ASP A 62 -7.09 5.00 -4.84
CA ASP A 62 -8.16 4.03 -4.65
C ASP A 62 -7.60 2.60 -4.46
N ALA A 63 -6.54 2.25 -5.20
CA ALA A 63 -5.83 0.97 -5.04
C ALA A 63 -5.11 0.83 -3.69
N LEU A 64 -4.62 1.93 -3.11
CA LEU A 64 -3.97 1.96 -1.79
C LEU A 64 -4.96 1.81 -0.63
N LEU A 65 -6.24 2.12 -0.82
CA LEU A 65 -7.22 2.19 0.27
C LEU A 65 -7.38 0.88 1.06
N PRO A 66 -7.51 -0.32 0.43
CA PRO A 66 -7.57 -1.58 1.18
C PRO A 66 -6.32 -1.83 2.02
N LEU A 67 -5.15 -1.46 1.50
CA LEU A 67 -3.87 -1.61 2.19
C LEU A 67 -3.80 -0.70 3.42
N VAL A 68 -4.11 0.60 3.28
CA VAL A 68 -4.10 1.55 4.40
C VAL A 68 -5.04 1.07 5.51
N LYS A 69 -6.24 0.60 5.13
CA LYS A 69 -7.19 -0.01 6.08
C LYS A 69 -6.61 -1.23 6.79
N ALA A 70 -5.87 -2.08 6.09
CA ALA A 70 -5.26 -3.25 6.69
C ALA A 70 -4.18 -2.88 7.72
N LEU A 71 -3.28 -1.95 7.37
CA LEU A 71 -2.14 -1.53 8.18
C LEU A 71 -2.54 -0.93 9.53
N ILE A 72 -3.71 -0.29 9.61
CA ILE A 72 -4.24 0.29 10.86
C ILE A 72 -5.06 -0.69 11.71
N THR A 73 -5.16 -1.96 11.31
CA THR A 73 -5.89 -2.96 12.10
C THR A 73 -5.08 -3.38 13.33
N ASN A 74 -5.77 -3.61 14.46
CA ASN A 74 -5.15 -4.16 15.65
C ASN A 74 -4.46 -5.52 15.39
N LYS A 75 -4.94 -6.29 14.41
CA LYS A 75 -4.35 -7.58 14.03
C LYS A 75 -2.89 -7.43 13.59
N LEU A 76 -2.58 -6.41 12.81
CA LEU A 76 -1.22 -6.14 12.34
C LEU A 76 -0.43 -5.31 13.36
N LEU A 77 -1.01 -4.25 13.91
CA LEU A 77 -0.33 -3.37 14.88
C LEU A 77 0.06 -4.08 16.18
N ARG A 78 -0.75 -5.05 16.63
CA ARG A 78 -0.52 -5.82 17.86
C ARG A 78 -0.11 -7.26 17.58
N HIS A 79 0.43 -7.54 16.40
CA HIS A 79 0.89 -8.88 16.06
C HIS A 79 1.92 -9.39 17.08
N VAL A 80 2.01 -10.71 17.30
CA VAL A 80 2.97 -11.24 18.30
C VAL A 80 4.41 -11.14 17.80
N GLU A 81 4.59 -11.31 16.50
CA GLU A 81 5.90 -11.30 15.86
C GLU A 81 6.40 -9.87 15.61
N ILE A 82 7.64 -9.59 16.04
CA ILE A 82 8.23 -8.27 15.91
C ILE A 82 8.56 -7.90 14.45
N GLY A 83 8.94 -8.89 13.62
CA GLY A 83 9.21 -8.69 12.19
C GLY A 83 8.00 -8.10 11.48
N VAL A 84 6.82 -8.69 11.70
CA VAL A 84 5.55 -8.18 11.17
C VAL A 84 5.28 -6.74 11.59
N LYS A 85 5.52 -6.36 12.86
CA LYS A 85 5.35 -4.97 13.31
C LYS A 85 6.29 -4.01 12.61
N VAL A 86 7.56 -4.39 12.46
CA VAL A 86 8.57 -3.57 11.78
C VAL A 86 8.17 -3.34 10.33
N SER A 87 7.78 -4.39 9.60
CA SER A 87 7.32 -4.26 8.22
C SER A 87 6.04 -3.42 8.09
N VAL A 88 5.11 -3.52 9.05
CA VAL A 88 3.92 -2.64 9.10
C VAL A 88 4.32 -1.17 9.26
N VAL A 89 5.25 -0.86 10.18
CA VAL A 89 5.74 0.50 10.39
C VAL A 89 6.45 1.02 9.13
N SER A 90 7.26 0.18 8.47
CA SER A 90 7.92 0.55 7.21
C SER A 90 6.89 0.90 6.12
N CYS A 91 5.85 0.08 5.95
CA CYS A 91 4.76 0.35 5.02
C CYS A 91 4.04 1.68 5.34
N ILE A 92 3.82 2.00 6.63
CA ILE A 92 3.18 3.27 7.04
C ILE A 92 4.09 4.48 6.71
N ILE A 93 5.40 4.34 6.88
CA ILE A 93 6.37 5.39 6.51
C ILE A 93 6.29 5.66 5.01
N GLU A 94 6.24 4.62 4.18
CA GLU A 94 6.10 4.78 2.73
C GLU A 94 4.75 5.41 2.33
N ILE A 95 3.64 5.01 2.96
CA ILE A 95 2.34 5.68 2.75
C ILE A 95 2.42 7.16 3.11
N THR A 96 3.12 7.49 4.19
CA THR A 96 3.35 8.88 4.59
C THR A 96 4.18 9.62 3.53
N ARG A 97 5.27 9.03 3.03
CA ARG A 97 6.09 9.59 1.94
C ARG A 97 5.27 9.87 0.68
N ILE A 98 4.40 8.94 0.29
CA ILE A 98 3.55 9.03 -0.91
C ILE A 98 2.53 10.18 -0.80
N THR A 99 2.06 10.46 0.41
CA THR A 99 0.99 11.44 0.64
C THR A 99 1.47 12.83 1.02
N THR A 100 2.71 13.02 1.50
CA THR A 100 3.27 14.36 1.75
C THR A 100 3.40 15.20 0.47
N PRO A 101 3.13 16.53 0.48
CA PRO A 101 2.96 17.40 1.66
C PRO A 101 1.52 17.50 2.21
N ASP A 102 0.51 17.10 1.45
CA ASP A 102 -0.89 17.05 1.86
C ASP A 102 -1.14 15.76 2.66
N ALA A 103 -0.96 15.83 3.97
CA ALA A 103 -1.14 14.71 4.91
C ALA A 103 -2.28 13.73 4.50
N PRO A 104 -2.06 12.42 4.65
CA PRO A 104 -2.82 11.37 3.95
C PRO A 104 -4.29 11.42 4.36
N TYR A 105 -5.14 11.90 3.47
CA TYR A 105 -6.59 11.90 3.62
C TYR A 105 -7.15 12.90 4.65
N LYS A 106 -8.43 13.25 4.48
CA LYS A 106 -9.17 14.12 5.42
C LYS A 106 -8.92 13.65 6.85
N TYR A 107 -8.64 14.61 7.74
CA TYR A 107 -8.35 14.49 9.18
C TYR A 107 -9.18 13.45 9.97
N GLU A 108 -10.35 13.08 9.45
CA GLU A 108 -11.25 12.04 9.96
C GLU A 108 -10.67 10.61 9.86
N GLN A 109 -9.76 10.33 8.90
CA GLN A 109 -9.18 9.00 8.70
C GLN A 109 -7.86 8.78 9.45
N ILE A 110 -7.07 9.84 9.70
CA ILE A 110 -5.77 9.76 10.39
C ILE A 110 -5.92 9.65 11.92
N LYS A 111 -7.10 9.93 12.48
CA LYS A 111 -7.38 9.79 13.93
C LYS A 111 -7.19 8.37 14.50
N VAL A 112 -7.00 7.36 13.64
CA VAL A 112 -6.78 5.97 14.06
C VAL A 112 -5.28 5.65 14.22
N ILE A 113 -4.39 6.51 13.71
CA ILE A 113 -2.93 6.26 13.67
C ILE A 113 -2.21 6.90 14.87
N PHE A 114 -2.78 7.94 15.49
CA PHE A 114 -2.22 8.63 16.67
C PHE A 114 -3.26 8.80 17.78
#